data_AF-A0A2T4D3N5-F1
#
_entry.id   AF-A0A2T4D3N5-F1
#
_cell.length_a   1.000
_cell.length_b   1.000
_cell.length_c   1.000
_cell.angle_alpha   90.00
_cell.angle_beta   90.00
_cell.angle_gamma   90.00
#
_symmetry.space_group_name_H-M   'P 1'
#
loop_
_entity.id
_entity.type
_entity.pdbx_description
1 polymer ?
#
loop_
_entity_poly.entity_id
_entity_poly.type
_entity_poly.pdbx_seq_one_letter_code
_entity_poly.pdbx_strand_id
1 'polypeptide(L)'
;MEDKPVKPRIVWVDIAKGISILTVVFLHLSTCGIDAGSSPGQWYQISSYLVHLRMPLFFMVSGLFAAKIRRFTFAELFVKRTWLWGVPFVIWGAVVLISSHFVRGTSLDGFWEEWGRGIIFPENGIWFLMALLVFTFLIWVCRKVRGRYMLIASILLTLVAPFIGGTSVQAGPLWSWKRLAMYFSSYCIGLYGRQLVLRFASRIRWYWAVLLVVLLFVMERGYQHITNEFASACANIFLPIRMSVQLRHFYEEEHSRFIPSNGMPSTMMTSFLFTRTL
;
A
#
# COMPACT_ATOMS: atom_id res chain seq x y z
N MET A 1 1.63 -50.49 17.08
CA MET A 1 1.41 -49.04 16.94
C MET A 1 1.81 -48.68 15.52
N GLU A 2 0.83 -48.39 14.66
CA GLU A 2 1.08 -48.13 13.24
C GLU A 2 1.71 -46.74 13.09
N ASP A 3 2.98 -46.73 12.68
CA ASP A 3 3.76 -45.51 12.51
C ASP A 3 3.15 -44.72 11.33
N LYS A 4 2.42 -43.64 11.64
CA LYS A 4 1.82 -42.79 10.62
C LYS A 4 2.96 -42.20 9.80
N PRO A 5 3.00 -42.39 8.46
CA PRO A 5 4.09 -41.89 7.65
C PRO A 5 4.22 -40.38 7.85
N VAL A 6 5.36 -39.95 8.38
CA VAL A 6 5.68 -38.54 8.61
C VAL A 6 5.70 -37.86 7.25
N LYS A 7 4.70 -37.01 6.99
CA LYS A 7 4.66 -36.23 5.75
C LYS A 7 5.94 -35.39 5.66
N PRO A 8 6.72 -35.50 4.57
CA PRO A 8 7.96 -34.74 4.43
C PRO A 8 7.66 -33.24 4.46
N ARG A 9 8.27 -32.54 5.43
CA ARG A 9 8.18 -31.08 5.56
C ARG A 9 9.00 -30.42 4.45
N ILE A 10 8.46 -29.35 3.89
CA ILE A 10 9.10 -28.63 2.80
C ILE A 10 9.92 -27.49 3.41
N VAL A 11 11.19 -27.75 3.70
CA VAL A 11 12.08 -26.87 4.48
C VAL A 11 12.14 -25.44 3.94
N TRP A 12 12.20 -25.26 2.61
CA TRP A 12 12.26 -23.91 2.02
C TRP A 12 11.03 -23.07 2.34
N VAL A 13 9.84 -23.69 2.50
CA VAL A 13 8.60 -22.99 2.83
C VAL A 13 8.69 -22.40 4.23
N ASP A 14 9.31 -23.13 5.16
CA ASP A 14 9.50 -22.67 6.53
C ASP A 14 10.54 -21.55 6.60
N ILE A 15 11.62 -21.65 5.82
CA ILE A 15 12.61 -20.56 5.65
C ILE A 15 11.94 -19.30 5.08
N ALA A 16 11.12 -19.44 4.04
CA ALA A 16 10.43 -18.30 3.42
C ALA A 16 9.48 -17.58 4.40
N LYS A 17 8.80 -18.33 5.28
CA LYS A 17 8.02 -17.73 6.38
C LYS A 17 8.91 -16.98 7.36
N GLY A 18 10.03 -17.60 7.77
CA GLY A 18 10.97 -16.98 8.69
C GLY A 18 11.49 -15.65 8.17
N ILE A 19 11.97 -15.63 6.91
CA ILE A 19 12.43 -14.40 6.24
C ILE A 19 11.32 -13.34 6.21
N SER A 20 10.10 -13.73 5.87
CA SER A 20 8.96 -12.82 5.82
C SER A 20 8.68 -12.17 7.18
N ILE A 21 8.67 -12.96 8.26
CA ILE A 21 8.45 -12.48 9.63
C ILE A 21 9.60 -11.57 10.09
N LEU A 22 10.85 -12.00 9.91
CA LEU A 22 12.04 -11.21 10.29
C LEU A 22 12.04 -9.83 9.64
N THR A 23 11.62 -9.76 8.37
CA THR A 23 11.54 -8.51 7.64
C THR A 23 10.44 -7.58 8.17
N VAL A 24 9.34 -8.12 8.69
CA VAL A 24 8.28 -7.32 9.35
C VAL A 24 8.77 -6.80 10.70
N VAL A 25 9.47 -7.62 11.49
CA VAL A 25 10.09 -7.18 12.74
C VAL A 25 11.09 -6.06 12.46
N PHE A 26 11.93 -6.22 11.43
CA PHE A 26 12.89 -5.20 11.02
C PHE A 26 12.21 -3.87 10.63
N LEU A 27 11.07 -3.92 9.95
CA LEU A 27 10.26 -2.72 9.69
C LEU A 27 9.85 -2.03 10.99
N HIS A 28 9.25 -2.76 11.93
CA HIS A 28 8.76 -2.17 13.18
C HIS A 28 9.90 -1.57 14.02
N LEU A 29 11.06 -2.22 14.04
CA LEU A 29 12.26 -1.65 14.66
C LEU A 29 12.71 -0.36 13.94
N SER A 30 12.67 -0.34 12.61
CA SER A 30 13.06 0.84 11.82
C SER A 30 12.09 2.01 11.90
N THR A 31 10.82 1.75 12.24
CA THR A 31 9.78 2.77 12.42
C THR A 31 9.61 3.20 13.87
N CYS A 32 10.31 2.55 14.80
CA CYS A 32 10.25 2.89 16.21
C CYS A 32 10.70 4.34 16.43
N GLY A 33 9.90 5.14 17.13
CA GLY A 33 10.18 6.55 17.39
C GLY A 33 9.76 7.53 16.29
N ILE A 34 9.38 7.06 15.08
CA ILE A 34 8.82 7.94 14.04
C ILE A 34 7.50 8.56 14.53
N ASP A 35 6.65 7.77 15.17
CA ASP A 35 5.38 8.25 15.74
C ASP A 35 5.58 9.28 16.87
N ALA A 36 6.78 9.34 17.45
CA ALA A 36 7.18 10.33 18.46
C ALA A 36 7.88 11.56 17.84
N GLY A 37 7.87 11.70 16.51
CA GLY A 37 8.44 12.85 15.78
C GLY A 37 9.87 12.66 15.26
N SER A 38 10.45 11.46 15.38
CA SER A 38 11.77 11.18 14.82
C SER A 38 11.73 11.10 13.29
N SER A 39 12.75 11.64 12.63
CA SER A 39 12.83 11.54 11.17
C SER A 39 13.13 10.08 10.73
N PRO A 40 12.61 9.62 9.59
CA PRO A 40 12.91 8.28 9.10
C PRO A 40 14.40 8.12 8.78
N GLY A 41 15.11 7.30 9.55
CA GLY A 41 16.53 7.02 9.36
C GLY A 41 16.83 6.10 8.16
N GLN A 42 18.11 5.84 7.91
CA GLN A 42 18.57 4.96 6.83
C GLN A 42 17.99 3.54 6.91
N TRP A 43 17.75 3.04 8.12
CA TRP A 43 17.14 1.72 8.35
C TRP A 43 15.71 1.61 7.82
N TYR A 44 14.93 2.70 7.90
CA TYR A 44 13.58 2.75 7.31
C TYR A 44 13.63 2.64 5.78
N GLN A 45 14.62 3.28 5.15
CA GLN A 45 14.81 3.20 3.70
C GLN A 45 15.19 1.78 3.26
N ILE A 46 16.06 1.09 4.00
CA ILE A 46 16.38 -0.31 3.72
C ILE A 46 15.12 -1.18 3.86
N SER A 47 14.35 -0.96 4.93
CA SER A 47 13.10 -1.68 5.20
C SER A 47 12.03 -1.46 4.13
N SER A 48 11.97 -0.26 3.53
CA SER A 48 11.00 0.04 2.48
C SER A 48 11.23 -0.84 1.24
N TYR A 49 12.48 -1.11 0.87
CA TYR A 49 12.79 -2.04 -0.24
C TYR A 49 12.35 -3.48 0.06
N LEU A 50 12.52 -3.91 1.32
CA LEU A 50 12.15 -5.26 1.73
C LEU A 50 10.63 -5.50 1.72
N VAL A 51 9.79 -4.45 1.51
CA VAL A 51 8.33 -4.60 1.36
C VAL A 51 7.96 -5.52 0.19
N HIS A 52 8.71 -5.43 -0.91
CA HIS A 52 8.51 -6.19 -2.14
C HIS A 52 8.75 -7.69 -1.93
N LEU A 53 9.58 -8.03 -0.94
CA LEU A 53 9.84 -9.40 -0.55
C LEU A 53 8.83 -9.88 0.50
N ARG A 54 8.66 -9.14 1.60
CA ARG A 54 7.92 -9.66 2.77
C ARG A 54 6.45 -9.93 2.51
N MET A 55 5.72 -9.02 1.87
CA MET A 55 4.25 -9.15 1.77
C MET A 55 3.84 -10.19 0.72
N PRO A 56 4.37 -10.16 -0.53
CA PRO A 56 4.03 -11.18 -1.51
C PRO A 56 4.42 -12.59 -1.05
N LEU A 57 5.61 -12.77 -0.46
CA LEU A 57 6.05 -14.07 0.06
C LEU A 57 5.13 -14.54 1.22
N PHE A 58 4.80 -13.66 2.16
CA PHE A 58 3.90 -13.99 3.27
C PHE A 58 2.57 -14.55 2.77
N PHE A 59 1.91 -13.83 1.85
CA PHE A 59 0.61 -14.20 1.34
C PHE A 59 0.66 -15.42 0.45
N MET A 60 1.68 -15.56 -0.40
CA MET A 60 1.89 -16.75 -1.22
C MET A 60 2.07 -18.01 -0.35
N VAL A 61 2.92 -17.92 0.68
CA VAL A 61 3.11 -19.06 1.58
C VAL A 61 1.83 -19.35 2.36
N SER A 62 1.09 -18.33 2.82
CA SER A 62 -0.21 -18.50 3.47
C SER A 62 -1.23 -19.20 2.54
N GLY A 63 -1.19 -18.91 1.24
CA GLY A 63 -1.96 -19.57 0.19
C GLY A 63 -1.59 -21.05 0.00
N LEU A 64 -0.32 -21.44 0.13
CA LEU A 64 0.12 -22.84 0.03
C LEU A 64 -0.55 -23.75 1.08
N PHE A 65 -0.90 -23.19 2.25
CA PHE A 65 -1.62 -23.87 3.34
C PHE A 65 -3.14 -23.61 3.31
N ALA A 66 -3.65 -22.91 2.31
CA ALA A 66 -5.07 -22.57 2.13
C ALA A 66 -5.89 -23.64 1.41
N ALA A 67 -5.28 -24.72 0.91
CA ALA A 67 -5.95 -25.73 0.09
C ALA A 67 -7.20 -26.36 0.75
N LYS A 68 -7.21 -26.50 2.07
CA LYS A 68 -8.33 -27.11 2.81
C LYS A 68 -9.56 -26.19 2.95
N ILE A 69 -9.40 -24.87 2.79
CA ILE A 69 -10.47 -23.88 3.02
C ILE A 69 -11.72 -24.20 2.20
N ARG A 70 -11.56 -24.61 0.94
CA ARG A 70 -12.67 -24.87 0.02
C ARG A 70 -13.60 -26.02 0.48
N ARG A 71 -13.12 -26.88 1.38
CA ARG A 71 -13.86 -28.04 1.91
C ARG A 71 -14.49 -27.78 3.27
N PHE A 72 -14.15 -26.67 3.93
CA PHE A 72 -14.65 -26.39 5.26
C PHE A 72 -16.11 -25.96 5.23
N THR A 73 -16.85 -26.37 6.27
CA THR A 73 -18.12 -25.73 6.65
C THR A 73 -17.86 -24.33 7.23
N PHE A 74 -18.90 -23.51 7.39
CA PHE A 74 -18.76 -22.16 7.96
C PHE A 74 -18.20 -22.20 9.39
N ALA A 75 -18.71 -23.10 10.24
CA ALA A 75 -18.23 -23.25 11.61
C ALA A 75 -16.75 -23.69 11.67
N GLU A 76 -16.35 -24.62 10.80
CA GLU A 76 -14.96 -25.04 10.72
C GLU A 76 -14.03 -23.94 10.21
N LEU A 77 -14.47 -23.14 9.24
CA LEU A 77 -13.73 -21.98 8.77
C LEU A 77 -13.45 -21.02 9.94
N PHE A 78 -14.51 -20.73 10.70
CA PHE A 78 -14.43 -19.80 11.81
C PHE A 78 -13.49 -20.30 12.91
N VAL A 79 -13.73 -21.51 13.44
CA VAL A 79 -12.96 -22.05 14.58
C VAL A 79 -11.53 -22.41 14.20
N LYS A 80 -11.32 -23.07 13.05
CA LYS A 80 -9.99 -23.63 12.70
C LYS A 80 -9.06 -22.61 12.05
N ARG A 81 -9.57 -21.45 11.63
CA ARG A 81 -8.79 -20.50 10.84
C ARG A 81 -9.07 -19.04 11.16
N THR A 82 -10.32 -18.60 11.08
CA THR A 82 -10.66 -17.18 11.28
C THR A 82 -10.37 -16.74 12.71
N TRP A 83 -10.68 -17.56 13.71
CA TRP A 83 -10.44 -17.24 15.13
C TRP A 83 -8.96 -16.97 15.43
N LEU A 84 -8.06 -17.78 14.87
CA LEU A 84 -6.61 -17.67 15.06
C LEU A 84 -6.04 -16.32 14.60
N TRP A 85 -6.67 -15.67 13.61
CA TRP A 85 -6.22 -14.38 13.09
C TRP A 85 -7.10 -13.22 13.55
N GLY A 86 -8.40 -13.48 13.75
CA GLY A 86 -9.40 -12.49 14.15
C GLY A 86 -9.20 -12.01 15.57
N VAL A 87 -8.90 -12.92 16.50
CA VAL A 87 -8.64 -12.53 17.91
C VAL A 87 -7.39 -11.64 18.00
N PRO A 88 -6.21 -12.03 17.46
CA PRO A 88 -5.06 -11.13 17.44
C PRO A 88 -5.33 -9.83 16.70
N PHE A 89 -6.10 -9.84 15.61
CA PHE A 89 -6.41 -8.61 14.86
C PHE A 89 -7.19 -7.59 15.70
N VAL A 90 -8.24 -8.04 16.38
CA VAL A 90 -9.12 -7.19 17.19
C VAL A 90 -8.38 -6.69 18.45
N ILE A 91 -7.73 -7.60 19.17
CA ILE A 91 -6.99 -7.26 20.40
C ILE A 91 -5.79 -6.37 20.09
N TRP A 92 -4.97 -6.74 19.12
CA TRP A 92 -3.77 -5.96 18.79
C TRP A 92 -4.13 -4.61 18.16
N GLY A 93 -5.26 -4.52 17.45
CA GLY A 93 -5.79 -3.24 16.99
C GLY A 93 -6.08 -2.28 18.14
N ALA A 94 -6.67 -2.76 19.23
CA ALA A 94 -6.87 -1.97 20.45
C ALA A 94 -5.54 -1.58 21.10
N VAL A 95 -4.62 -2.53 21.25
CA VAL A 95 -3.30 -2.30 21.87
C VAL A 95 -2.51 -1.24 21.10
N VAL A 96 -2.48 -1.32 19.76
CA VAL A 96 -1.77 -0.35 18.92
C VAL A 96 -2.39 1.03 19.05
N LEU A 97 -3.72 1.12 19.05
CA LEU A 97 -4.41 2.40 19.23
C LEU A 97 -4.09 3.01 20.59
N ILE A 98 -4.27 2.27 21.69
CA ILE A 98 -3.92 2.71 23.05
C ILE A 98 -2.47 3.16 23.14
N SER A 99 -1.53 2.37 22.58
CA SER A 99 -0.11 2.73 22.56
C SER A 99 0.13 4.03 21.80
N SER A 100 -0.58 4.26 20.70
CA SER A 100 -0.46 5.50 19.93
C SER A 100 -0.96 6.73 20.70
N HIS A 101 -2.06 6.63 21.44
CA HIS A 101 -2.53 7.70 22.31
C HIS A 101 -1.54 7.97 23.44
N PHE A 102 -0.99 6.90 24.05
CA PHE A 102 0.01 7.02 25.10
C PHE A 102 1.28 7.74 24.62
N VAL A 103 1.81 7.35 23.45
CA VAL A 103 3.01 7.97 22.86
C VAL A 103 2.76 9.42 22.45
N ARG A 104 1.57 9.73 21.94
CA ARG A 104 1.21 11.09 21.49
C ARG A 104 0.75 12.00 22.63
N GLY A 105 0.50 11.45 23.82
CA GLY A 105 -0.05 12.21 24.96
C GLY A 105 -1.48 12.70 24.73
N THR A 106 -2.27 12.03 23.88
CA THR A 106 -3.65 12.41 23.56
C THR A 106 -4.66 11.68 24.46
N SER A 107 -5.84 12.28 24.67
CA SER A 107 -6.92 11.62 25.42
C SER A 107 -7.48 10.41 24.65
N LEU A 108 -8.16 9.51 25.36
CA LEU A 108 -8.86 8.34 24.79
C LEU A 108 -10.32 8.65 24.44
N ASP A 109 -10.68 9.93 24.34
CA ASP A 109 -12.03 10.33 23.98
C ASP A 109 -12.33 9.84 22.55
N GLY A 110 -13.48 9.18 22.36
CA GLY A 110 -13.82 8.60 21.05
C GLY A 110 -13.10 7.28 20.71
N PHE A 111 -12.39 6.65 21.67
CA PHE A 111 -11.67 5.38 21.46
C PHE A 111 -12.48 4.32 20.70
N TRP A 112 -13.76 4.11 21.07
CA TRP A 112 -14.59 3.08 20.43
C TRP A 112 -14.88 3.36 18.95
N GLU A 113 -15.05 4.64 18.60
CA GLU A 113 -15.26 5.05 17.21
C GLU A 113 -13.96 4.88 16.40
N GLU A 114 -12.84 5.34 16.95
CA GLU A 114 -11.53 5.19 16.31
C GLU A 114 -11.13 3.73 16.14
N TRP A 115 -11.35 2.92 17.16
CA TRP A 115 -11.08 1.49 17.13
C TRP A 115 -11.99 0.76 16.12
N GLY A 116 -13.29 1.07 16.14
CA GLY A 116 -14.25 0.55 15.16
C GLY A 116 -13.86 0.91 13.72
N ARG A 117 -13.45 2.17 13.49
CA ARG A 117 -12.92 2.61 12.19
C ARG A 117 -11.65 1.87 11.83
N GLY A 118 -10.73 1.68 12.78
CA GLY A 118 -9.46 0.98 12.58
C GLY A 118 -9.61 -0.52 12.25
N ILE A 119 -10.71 -1.15 12.65
CA ILE A 119 -11.05 -2.52 12.24
C ILE A 119 -11.41 -2.58 10.75
N ILE A 120 -12.11 -1.58 10.23
CA ILE A 120 -12.56 -1.53 8.82
C ILE A 120 -11.48 -0.96 7.91
N PHE A 121 -10.73 0.04 8.40
CA PHE A 121 -9.69 0.76 7.68
C PHE A 121 -8.38 0.72 8.50
N PRO A 122 -7.72 -0.44 8.60
CA PRO A 122 -6.49 -0.57 9.37
C PRO A 122 -5.33 0.09 8.63
N GLU A 123 -5.01 1.34 8.97
CA GLU A 123 -3.87 2.08 8.41
C GLU A 123 -2.53 1.67 9.05
N ASN A 124 -2.59 0.90 10.14
CA ASN A 124 -1.44 0.43 10.89
C ASN A 124 -0.91 -0.91 10.38
N GLY A 125 0.20 -1.38 10.95
CA GLY A 125 0.85 -2.66 10.60
C GLY A 125 -0.02 -3.92 10.74
N ILE A 126 -1.25 -3.84 11.26
CA ILE A 126 -2.19 -4.95 11.44
C ILE A 126 -2.97 -5.35 10.18
N TRP A 127 -2.90 -4.54 9.11
CA TRP A 127 -3.69 -4.75 7.90
C TRP A 127 -3.52 -6.14 7.26
N PHE A 128 -2.36 -6.78 7.45
CA PHE A 128 -2.12 -8.11 6.88
C PHE A 128 -2.98 -9.20 7.54
N LEU A 129 -3.35 -9.04 8.81
CA LEU A 129 -4.28 -9.96 9.50
C LEU A 129 -5.68 -9.82 8.92
N MET A 130 -6.14 -8.58 8.71
CA MET A 130 -7.39 -8.31 7.98
C MET A 130 -7.36 -8.96 6.59
N ALA A 131 -6.26 -8.81 5.86
CA ALA A 131 -6.11 -9.44 4.54
C ALA A 131 -6.22 -10.96 4.59
N LEU A 132 -5.61 -11.63 5.59
CA LEU A 132 -5.75 -13.08 5.76
C LEU A 132 -7.19 -13.52 6.02
N LEU A 133 -7.93 -12.76 6.83
CA LEU A 133 -9.35 -13.00 7.11
C LEU A 133 -10.19 -12.87 5.84
N VAL A 134 -10.03 -11.74 5.14
CA VAL A 134 -10.76 -11.44 3.91
C VAL A 134 -10.42 -12.44 2.81
N PHE A 135 -9.15 -12.76 2.56
CA PHE A 135 -8.76 -13.74 1.55
C PHE A 135 -9.31 -15.13 1.86
N THR A 136 -9.25 -15.55 3.13
CA THR A 136 -9.81 -16.83 3.58
C THR A 136 -11.32 -16.88 3.33
N PHE A 137 -12.03 -15.80 3.66
CA PHE A 137 -13.47 -15.68 3.43
C PHE A 137 -13.81 -15.65 1.93
N LEU A 138 -13.12 -14.84 1.12
CA LEU A 138 -13.31 -14.76 -0.33
C LEU A 138 -13.13 -16.12 -1.01
N ILE A 139 -12.09 -16.87 -0.64
CA ILE A 139 -11.86 -18.22 -1.19
C ILE A 139 -12.95 -19.19 -0.77
N TRP A 140 -13.47 -19.06 0.45
CA TRP A 140 -14.56 -19.89 0.94
C TRP A 140 -15.88 -19.58 0.24
N VAL A 141 -16.25 -18.31 0.08
CA VAL A 141 -17.44 -17.88 -0.66
C VAL A 141 -17.33 -18.33 -2.13
N CYS A 142 -16.19 -18.09 -2.76
CA CYS A 142 -15.93 -18.47 -4.14
C CYS A 142 -15.48 -19.94 -4.29
N ARG A 143 -15.70 -20.82 -3.31
CA ARG A 143 -15.19 -22.21 -3.31
C ARG A 143 -15.67 -23.05 -4.50
N LYS A 144 -16.80 -22.70 -5.11
CA LYS A 144 -17.35 -23.36 -6.31
C LYS A 144 -16.69 -22.90 -7.62
N VAL A 145 -16.01 -21.75 -7.62
CA VAL A 145 -15.32 -21.20 -8.80
C VAL A 145 -14.11 -22.07 -9.14
N ARG A 146 -13.86 -22.31 -10.45
CA ARG A 146 -12.66 -23.02 -10.89
C ARG A 146 -11.42 -22.18 -10.60
N GLY A 147 -10.37 -22.81 -10.06
CA GLY A 147 -9.17 -22.11 -9.59
C GLY A 147 -8.50 -21.19 -10.62
N ARG A 148 -8.54 -21.57 -11.91
CA ARG A 148 -8.00 -20.74 -13.00
C ARG A 148 -8.68 -19.37 -13.12
N TYR A 149 -10.00 -19.31 -12.94
CA TYR A 149 -10.74 -18.05 -13.03
C TYR A 149 -10.47 -17.16 -11.82
N MET A 150 -10.35 -17.76 -10.64
CA MET A 150 -9.97 -17.04 -9.43
C MET A 150 -8.55 -16.45 -9.54
N LEU A 151 -7.62 -17.20 -10.14
CA LEU A 151 -6.25 -16.73 -10.39
C LEU A 151 -6.24 -15.57 -11.38
N ILE A 152 -6.92 -15.68 -12.53
CA ILE A 152 -7.02 -14.61 -13.53
C ILE A 152 -7.66 -13.36 -12.90
N ALA A 153 -8.78 -13.52 -12.20
CA ALA A 153 -9.44 -12.40 -11.52
C ALA A 153 -8.53 -11.73 -10.49
N SER A 154 -7.77 -12.52 -9.72
CA SER A 154 -6.81 -11.96 -8.74
C SER A 154 -5.68 -11.18 -9.40
N ILE A 155 -5.18 -11.62 -10.56
CA ILE A 155 -4.13 -10.92 -11.31
C ILE A 155 -4.69 -9.62 -11.89
N LEU A 156 -5.88 -9.67 -12.52
CA LEU A 156 -6.55 -8.47 -13.02
C LEU A 156 -6.80 -7.47 -11.90
N LEU A 157 -7.25 -7.94 -10.74
CA LEU A 157 -7.43 -7.08 -9.56
C LEU A 157 -6.11 -6.41 -9.13
N THR A 158 -5.01 -7.15 -9.09
CA THR A 158 -3.68 -6.58 -8.81
C THR A 158 -3.26 -5.52 -9.83
N LEU A 159 -3.57 -5.72 -11.12
CA LEU A 159 -3.23 -4.75 -12.18
C LEU A 159 -4.08 -3.48 -12.12
N VAL A 160 -5.35 -3.61 -11.74
CA VAL A 160 -6.28 -2.47 -11.65
C VAL A 160 -6.14 -1.71 -10.33
N ALA A 161 -5.80 -2.40 -9.23
CA ALA A 161 -5.72 -1.80 -7.88
C ALA A 161 -4.89 -0.50 -7.78
N PRO A 162 -3.73 -0.33 -8.45
CA PRO A 162 -2.99 0.93 -8.47
C PRO A 162 -3.81 2.14 -8.94
N PHE A 163 -4.76 1.92 -9.86
CA PHE A 163 -5.59 2.95 -10.48
C PHE A 163 -6.86 3.28 -9.68
N ILE A 164 -7.17 2.51 -8.64
CA ILE A 164 -8.32 2.75 -7.76
C ILE A 164 -7.87 3.67 -6.62
N GLY A 165 -8.63 4.76 -6.38
CA GLY A 165 -8.51 5.60 -5.18
C GLY A 165 -7.54 6.79 -5.23
N GLY A 166 -7.23 7.35 -6.41
CA GLY A 166 -6.39 8.54 -6.54
C GLY A 166 -4.88 8.28 -6.51
N THR A 167 -4.09 9.32 -6.80
CA THR A 167 -2.62 9.26 -7.01
C THR A 167 -1.81 9.04 -5.72
N SER A 168 -2.39 9.25 -4.54
CA SER A 168 -1.70 9.02 -3.26
C SER A 168 -1.72 7.54 -2.87
N VAL A 169 -0.74 6.79 -3.35
CA VAL A 169 -0.47 5.39 -2.95
C VAL A 169 -0.27 5.24 -1.43
N GLN A 170 -0.04 6.35 -0.71
CA GLN A 170 0.41 6.38 0.67
C GLN A 170 -0.56 7.04 1.66
N ALA A 171 -1.71 7.59 1.22
CA ALA A 171 -2.64 8.28 2.11
C ALA A 171 -4.10 8.18 1.64
N GLY A 172 -4.98 7.74 2.54
CA GLY A 172 -6.43 7.68 2.37
C GLY A 172 -7.08 6.44 3.02
N PRO A 173 -8.38 6.48 3.33
CA PRO A 173 -9.07 5.41 4.05
C PRO A 173 -9.03 4.06 3.31
N LEU A 174 -8.86 4.07 1.99
CA LEU A 174 -8.79 2.86 1.17
C LEU A 174 -7.38 2.24 1.06
N TRP A 175 -6.38 2.76 1.76
CA TRP A 175 -4.99 2.30 1.67
C TRP A 175 -4.85 0.78 1.92
N SER A 176 -5.48 0.28 2.98
CA SER A 176 -5.45 -1.14 3.38
C SER A 176 -6.15 -2.02 2.35
N TRP A 177 -7.27 -1.54 1.81
CA TRP A 177 -8.06 -2.24 0.79
C TRP A 177 -7.34 -2.30 -0.56
N LYS A 178 -6.64 -1.24 -0.94
CA LYS A 178 -5.79 -1.20 -2.13
C LYS A 178 -4.66 -2.22 -2.02
N ARG A 179 -3.98 -2.29 -0.87
CA ARG A 179 -2.95 -3.32 -0.61
C ARG A 179 -3.54 -4.73 -0.64
N LEU A 180 -4.71 -4.93 -0.05
CA LEU A 180 -5.42 -6.21 -0.08
C LEU A 180 -5.67 -6.67 -1.51
N ALA A 181 -6.15 -5.78 -2.38
CA ALA A 181 -6.34 -6.05 -3.80
C ALA A 181 -5.01 -6.36 -4.52
N MET A 182 -3.95 -5.58 -4.26
CA MET A 182 -2.61 -5.80 -4.84
C MET A 182 -2.03 -7.17 -4.49
N TYR A 183 -2.12 -7.62 -3.24
CA TYR A 183 -1.48 -8.86 -2.78
C TYR A 183 -2.37 -10.11 -2.86
N PHE A 184 -3.62 -9.97 -3.29
CA PHE A 184 -4.54 -11.12 -3.42
C PHE A 184 -4.06 -12.14 -4.45
N SER A 185 -3.43 -11.68 -5.53
CA SER A 185 -2.82 -12.56 -6.54
C SER A 185 -1.73 -13.45 -5.95
N SER A 186 -0.86 -12.93 -5.08
CA SER A 186 0.18 -13.72 -4.41
C SER A 186 -0.43 -14.87 -3.60
N TYR A 187 -1.51 -14.60 -2.85
CA TYR A 187 -2.25 -15.64 -2.12
C TYR A 187 -2.85 -16.70 -3.05
N CYS A 188 -3.47 -16.27 -4.16
CA CYS A 188 -4.06 -17.18 -5.15
C CYS A 188 -3.01 -18.01 -5.90
N ILE A 189 -1.85 -17.44 -6.21
CA ILE A 189 -0.70 -18.15 -6.78
C ILE A 189 -0.24 -19.26 -5.83
N GLY A 190 -0.13 -18.97 -4.53
CA GLY A 190 0.19 -19.98 -3.52
C GLY A 190 -0.85 -21.11 -3.46
N LEU A 191 -2.14 -20.78 -3.53
CA LEU A 191 -3.23 -21.74 -3.43
C LEU A 191 -3.39 -22.62 -4.68
N TYR A 192 -3.53 -22.00 -5.86
CA TYR A 192 -3.84 -22.69 -7.11
C TYR A 192 -2.59 -23.09 -7.90
N GLY A 193 -1.49 -22.35 -7.74
CA GLY A 193 -0.20 -22.58 -8.39
C GLY A 193 0.77 -23.45 -7.60
N ARG A 194 0.32 -24.17 -6.55
CA ARG A 194 1.18 -24.94 -5.64
C ARG A 194 2.23 -25.80 -6.35
N GLN A 195 1.85 -26.57 -7.37
CA GLN A 195 2.79 -27.43 -8.10
C GLN A 195 3.85 -26.61 -8.84
N LEU A 196 3.45 -25.48 -9.43
CA LEU A 196 4.33 -24.58 -10.16
C LEU A 196 5.33 -23.95 -9.20
N VAL A 197 4.86 -23.41 -8.08
CA VAL A 197 5.70 -22.81 -7.03
C VAL A 197 6.73 -23.82 -6.52
N LEU A 198 6.32 -25.05 -6.22
CA LEU A 198 7.23 -26.10 -5.76
C LEU A 198 8.28 -26.47 -6.81
N ARG A 199 7.90 -26.57 -8.09
CA ARG A 199 8.82 -26.87 -9.20
C ARG A 199 9.80 -25.73 -9.47
N PHE A 200 9.35 -24.49 -9.41
CA PHE A 200 10.22 -23.33 -9.58
C PHE A 200 11.17 -23.17 -8.40
N ALA A 201 10.71 -23.38 -7.17
CA ALA A 201 11.56 -23.32 -5.99
C ALA A 201 12.72 -24.33 -6.04
N SER A 202 12.50 -25.52 -6.62
CA SER A 202 13.58 -26.50 -6.80
C SER A 202 14.56 -26.19 -7.94
N ARG A 203 14.23 -25.23 -8.83
CA ARG A 203 15.05 -24.85 -9.99
C ARG A 203 15.73 -23.50 -9.85
N ILE A 204 15.12 -22.59 -9.09
CA ILE A 204 15.67 -21.25 -8.84
C ILE A 204 16.87 -21.37 -7.91
N ARG A 205 18.03 -21.02 -8.45
CA ARG A 205 19.26 -20.83 -7.68
C ARG A 205 19.26 -19.46 -7.01
N TRP A 206 19.95 -19.35 -5.88
CA TRP A 206 19.96 -18.15 -5.03
C TRP A 206 20.33 -16.87 -5.78
N TYR A 207 21.21 -16.94 -6.80
CA TYR A 207 21.62 -15.77 -7.58
C TYR A 207 20.50 -15.19 -8.47
N TRP A 208 19.51 -15.98 -8.91
CA TRP A 208 18.35 -15.45 -9.64
C TRP A 208 17.41 -14.68 -8.72
N ALA A 209 17.31 -15.10 -7.45
CA ALA A 209 16.60 -14.32 -6.43
C ALA A 209 17.32 -13.00 -6.14
N VAL A 210 18.66 -13.02 -6.05
CA VAL A 210 19.46 -11.79 -5.92
C VAL A 210 19.26 -10.87 -7.13
N LEU A 211 19.32 -11.40 -8.35
CA LEU A 211 19.10 -10.61 -9.56
C LEU A 211 17.71 -9.97 -9.61
N LEU A 212 16.66 -10.72 -9.24
CA LEU A 212 15.29 -10.20 -9.17
C LEU A 212 15.20 -9.05 -8.16
N VAL A 213 15.82 -9.18 -6.98
CA VAL A 213 15.85 -8.12 -5.97
C VAL A 213 16.59 -6.89 -6.49
N VAL A 214 17.73 -7.07 -7.15
CA VAL A 214 18.50 -5.97 -7.77
C VAL A 214 17.68 -5.30 -8.87
N LEU A 215 16.99 -6.04 -9.73
CA LEU A 215 16.14 -5.49 -10.78
C LEU A 215 14.97 -4.70 -10.21
N LEU A 216 14.27 -5.25 -9.21
CA LEU A 216 13.19 -4.54 -8.52
C LEU A 216 13.70 -3.25 -7.85
N PHE A 217 14.91 -3.30 -7.27
CA PHE A 217 15.56 -2.12 -6.70
C PHE A 217 15.87 -1.05 -7.74
N VAL A 218 16.44 -1.45 -8.89
CA VAL A 218 16.74 -0.54 -10.01
C VAL A 218 15.45 0.05 -10.59
N MET A 219 14.41 -0.76 -10.77
CA MET A 219 13.11 -0.30 -11.28
C MET A 219 12.44 0.70 -10.34
N GLU A 220 12.43 0.44 -9.03
CA GLU A 220 11.89 1.37 -8.04
C GLU A 220 12.66 2.70 -8.07
N ARG A 221 13.99 2.67 -8.10
CA ARG A 221 14.83 3.87 -8.19
C ARG A 221 14.57 4.66 -9.47
N GLY A 222 14.44 3.97 -10.60
CA GLY A 222 14.08 4.57 -11.89
C GLY A 222 12.70 5.24 -11.86
N TYR A 223 11.70 4.56 -11.29
CA TYR A 223 10.35 5.09 -11.15
C TYR A 223 10.32 6.37 -10.31
N GLN A 224 10.97 6.35 -9.13
CA GLN A 224 11.06 7.53 -8.25
C GLN A 224 11.76 8.71 -8.94
N HIS A 225 12.81 8.45 -9.72
CA HIS A 225 13.52 9.49 -10.46
C HIS A 225 12.61 10.12 -11.53
N ILE A 226 11.92 9.30 -12.33
CA ILE A 226 10.98 9.79 -13.36
C ILE A 226 9.84 10.61 -12.75
N THR A 227 9.27 10.17 -11.63
CA THR A 227 8.19 10.92 -10.97
C THR A 227 8.66 12.26 -10.40
N ASN A 228 9.90 12.31 -9.88
CA ASN A 228 10.46 13.54 -9.32
C ASN A 228 10.77 14.57 -10.44
N GLU A 229 11.30 14.11 -11.57
CA GLU A 229 11.51 14.95 -12.76
C GLU A 229 10.19 15.46 -13.35
N PHE A 230 9.16 14.62 -13.38
CA PHE A 230 7.84 15.04 -13.83
C PHE A 230 7.21 16.06 -12.87
N ALA A 231 7.33 15.84 -11.55
CA ALA A 231 6.83 16.77 -10.54
C ALA A 231 7.56 18.12 -10.58
N SER A 232 8.88 18.12 -10.77
CA SER A 232 9.67 19.35 -10.92
C SER A 232 9.32 20.09 -12.22
N ALA A 233 9.11 19.38 -13.33
CA ALA A 233 8.65 19.96 -14.58
C ALA A 233 7.27 20.63 -14.43
N CYS A 234 6.31 19.96 -13.79
CA CYS A 234 5.01 20.56 -13.49
C CYS A 234 5.14 21.79 -12.58
N ALA A 235 5.92 21.71 -11.49
CA ALA A 235 6.13 22.83 -10.58
C ALA A 235 6.71 24.05 -11.30
N ASN A 236 7.70 23.84 -12.18
CA ASN A 236 8.33 24.90 -12.98
C ASN A 236 7.38 25.53 -14.00
N ILE A 237 6.34 24.83 -14.45
CA ILE A 237 5.32 25.39 -15.35
C ILE A 237 4.25 26.17 -14.55
N PHE A 238 3.78 25.61 -13.44
CA PHE A 238 2.64 26.17 -12.70
C PHE A 238 3.02 27.32 -11.74
N LEU A 239 4.23 27.33 -11.17
CA LEU A 239 4.68 28.43 -10.30
C LEU A 239 4.71 29.78 -11.03
N PRO A 240 5.31 29.90 -12.23
CA PRO A 240 5.34 31.17 -12.97
C PRO A 240 3.94 31.64 -13.41
N ILE A 241 3.05 30.70 -13.75
CA ILE A 241 1.65 31.02 -14.10
C ILE A 241 0.92 31.58 -12.88
N ARG A 242 1.06 30.94 -11.71
CA ARG A 242 0.44 31.42 -10.47
C ARG A 242 1.00 32.77 -10.03
N MET A 243 2.32 32.95 -10.14
CA MET A 243 2.97 34.25 -9.88
C MET A 243 2.51 35.33 -10.87
N SER A 244 2.37 35.04 -12.16
CA SER A 244 1.94 36.04 -13.15
C SER A 244 0.48 36.47 -12.95
N VAL A 245 -0.39 35.57 -12.51
CA VAL A 245 -1.77 35.90 -12.11
C VAL A 245 -1.82 36.74 -10.84
N GLN A 246 -1.01 36.40 -9.81
CA GLN A 246 -0.93 37.20 -8.59
C GLN A 246 -0.33 38.59 -8.84
N LEU A 247 0.71 38.70 -9.67
CA LEU A 247 1.30 39.97 -10.06
C LEU A 247 0.33 40.82 -10.88
N ARG A 248 -0.49 40.21 -11.75
CA ARG A 248 -1.55 40.92 -12.48
C ARG A 248 -2.59 41.49 -11.52
N HIS A 249 -3.10 40.70 -10.58
CA HIS A 249 -4.06 41.18 -9.59
C HIS A 249 -3.49 42.29 -8.71
N PHE A 250 -2.24 42.14 -8.25
CA PHE A 250 -1.54 43.19 -7.50
C PHE A 250 -1.41 44.48 -8.31
N TYR A 251 -1.04 44.39 -9.59
CA TYR A 251 -0.94 45.54 -10.48
C TYR A 251 -2.29 46.22 -10.72
N GLU A 252 -3.37 45.47 -10.97
CA GLU A 252 -4.72 46.02 -11.16
C GLU A 252 -5.25 46.72 -9.89
N GLU A 253 -4.93 46.17 -8.72
CA GLU A 253 -5.31 46.73 -7.43
C GLU A 253 -4.51 48.01 -7.06
N GLU A 254 -3.27 48.12 -7.52
CA GLU A 254 -2.44 49.31 -7.32
C GLU A 254 -2.77 50.40 -8.36
N HIS A 255 -3.02 50.01 -9.61
CA HIS A 255 -3.40 50.93 -10.70
C HIS A 255 -4.78 51.57 -10.48
N SER A 256 -5.70 50.90 -9.79
CA SER A 256 -7.00 51.46 -9.39
C SER A 256 -6.94 52.40 -8.18
N ARG A 257 -5.86 52.36 -7.38
CA ARG A 257 -5.62 53.34 -6.29
C ARG A 257 -5.00 54.64 -6.76
N PHE A 258 -4.23 54.61 -7.85
CA PHE A 258 -3.46 55.78 -8.32
C PHE A 258 -4.11 56.59 -9.45
N ILE A 259 -5.21 56.12 -10.08
CA ILE A 259 -5.96 56.90 -11.06
C ILE A 259 -7.29 57.36 -10.44
N PRO A 260 -7.48 58.66 -10.13
CA PRO A 260 -8.78 59.18 -9.73
C PRO A 260 -9.75 59.12 -10.90
N SER A 261 -10.98 58.73 -10.64
CA SER A 261 -12.08 58.61 -11.60
C SER A 261 -12.62 59.96 -12.09
N ASN A 262 -11.77 60.87 -12.57
CA ASN A 262 -12.20 62.13 -13.17
C ASN A 262 -11.70 62.24 -14.62
N GLY A 263 -12.61 61.88 -15.53
CA GLY A 263 -12.75 62.36 -16.91
C GLY A 263 -11.50 62.44 -17.78
N MET A 264 -11.30 61.46 -18.67
CA MET A 264 -10.57 61.68 -19.92
C MET A 264 -11.52 61.65 -21.12
N PRO A 265 -11.39 62.56 -22.11
CA PRO A 265 -12.21 62.57 -23.31
C PRO A 265 -11.85 61.42 -24.27
N SER A 266 -12.86 60.96 -25.00
CA SER A 266 -12.90 59.79 -25.88
C SER A 266 -12.03 59.83 -27.16
N THR A 267 -10.92 60.57 -27.17
CA THR A 267 -10.07 60.73 -28.37
C THR A 267 -8.69 60.06 -28.27
N MET A 268 -8.30 59.48 -27.13
CA MET A 268 -7.02 58.78 -26.95
C MET A 268 -7.10 57.25 -26.93
N MET A 269 -8.24 56.64 -27.30
CA MET A 269 -8.41 55.19 -27.20
C MET A 269 -7.88 54.41 -28.42
N THR A 270 -7.55 55.09 -29.52
CA THR A 270 -7.15 54.46 -30.79
C THR A 270 -5.64 54.23 -30.96
N SER A 271 -4.78 54.82 -30.13
CA SER A 271 -3.32 54.75 -30.36
C SER A 271 -2.57 53.68 -29.56
N PHE A 272 -3.18 53.05 -28.56
CA PHE A 272 -2.48 52.07 -27.70
C PHE A 272 -2.66 50.60 -28.09
N LEU A 273 -3.58 50.29 -29.01
CA LEU A 273 -3.83 48.91 -29.45
C LEU A 273 -2.86 48.41 -30.54
N PHE A 274 -1.92 49.23 -31.03
CA PHE A 274 -1.07 48.85 -32.17
C PHE A 274 0.41 48.51 -31.83
N THR A 275 0.81 48.44 -30.56
CA THR A 275 2.24 48.22 -30.20
C THR A 275 2.46 47.05 -29.23
N ARG A 276 1.64 46.00 -29.30
CA ARG A 276 1.86 44.75 -28.53
C ARG A 276 1.60 43.47 -29.33
N THR A 277 2.04 43.45 -30.58
CA THR A 277 2.28 42.21 -31.33
C THR A 277 3.54 42.37 -32.16
N LEU A 278 4.69 42.25 -31.50
CA LEU A 278 5.95 41.68 -32.00
C LEU A 278 6.72 41.11 -30.81
#